data_AF-A0A8S4H0P7-F1
#
_entry.id   AF-A0A8S4H0P7-F1
#
_cell.length_a   1.000
_cell.length_b   1.000
_cell.length_c   1.000
_cell.angle_alpha   90.00
_cell.angle_beta   90.00
_cell.angle_gamma   90.00
#
_symmetry.space_group_name_H-M   'P 1'
#
loop_
_entity.id
_entity.type
_entity.pdbx_description
1 polymer ?
#
loop_
_entity_poly.entity_id
_entity_poly.type
_entity_poly.pdbx_seq_one_letter_code
_entity_poly.pdbx_strand_id
1 'polypeptide(L)'
;MQALRFNATAPAAAPAKTRSVQARAFDNKASAAAAAFMAASVVAGSAQALTFDDINSLTYKQVKGTGIANTCPVIEEGTSDLKAIPAGSYRFEEFCLEPTSIKVKEESGFKGQPAEFVSTRLLTRLTYTLTGMQGKMTIGGNGAVQFNEEEGIDFAPTTVKLPGGEMVPFMNTMKQLNASGTLENFGGEFVVPSYRGASFLDPKGRGASQGYDTAVALPTGAGDEEELAKENIKSVAPSSGKAVFSTAKYDPETGEIAGVFESVQPSDTDLGSKVPKDVKISGIWYARLTK
;
A
#
# COMPACT_ATOMS: atom_id res chain seq x y z
N MET A 1 27.52 74.72 10.08
CA MET A 1 27.68 73.29 9.70
C MET A 1 27.46 72.43 10.94
N GLN A 2 26.27 71.85 11.09
CA GLN A 2 26.02 70.70 11.96
C GLN A 2 24.76 70.02 11.44
N ALA A 3 24.90 68.76 11.04
CA ALA A 3 23.87 67.95 10.41
C ALA A 3 23.05 67.20 11.47
N LEU A 4 21.74 67.36 11.43
CA LEU A 4 20.77 66.58 12.21
C LEU A 4 20.49 65.25 11.48
N ARG A 5 20.77 64.14 12.15
CA ARG A 5 20.43 62.77 11.71
C ARG A 5 19.05 62.39 12.23
N PHE A 6 18.14 61.99 11.33
CA PHE A 6 16.91 61.29 11.66
C PHE A 6 17.20 59.79 11.78
N ASN A 7 16.74 59.16 12.87
CA ASN A 7 16.81 57.71 13.08
C ASN A 7 15.39 57.18 13.28
N ALA A 8 14.89 56.39 12.34
CA ALA A 8 13.58 55.73 12.41
C ALA A 8 13.74 54.32 12.98
N THR A 9 12.99 53.98 14.03
CA THR A 9 12.89 52.62 14.57
C THR A 9 11.42 52.19 14.57
N ALA A 10 11.14 51.06 13.92
CA ALA A 10 9.82 50.42 13.81
C ALA A 10 9.48 49.59 15.07
N PRO A 11 8.19 49.36 15.40
CA PRO A 11 7.80 48.62 16.59
C PRO A 11 7.85 47.09 16.39
N ALA A 12 8.21 46.37 17.46
CA ALA A 12 8.34 44.92 17.51
C ALA A 12 6.97 44.21 17.68
N ALA A 13 6.77 43.11 16.95
CA ALA A 13 5.59 42.25 17.05
C ALA A 13 5.74 41.19 18.18
N ALA A 14 4.66 40.92 18.91
CA ALA A 14 4.59 39.98 20.03
C ALA A 14 4.45 38.51 19.58
N PRO A 15 4.89 37.51 20.38
CA PRO A 15 4.90 36.10 19.99
C PRO A 15 3.55 35.41 20.19
N ALA A 16 3.14 34.59 19.22
CA ALA A 16 1.95 33.75 19.29
C ALA A 16 2.20 32.49 20.15
N LYS A 17 1.25 32.16 21.03
CA LYS A 17 1.30 30.98 21.93
C LYS A 17 0.84 29.72 21.19
N THR A 18 1.70 28.71 21.10
CA THR A 18 1.36 27.37 20.60
C THR A 18 0.64 26.56 21.68
N ARG A 19 -0.58 26.11 21.42
CA ARG A 19 -1.29 25.13 22.27
C ARG A 19 -0.90 23.72 21.85
N SER A 20 -0.29 22.96 22.75
CA SER A 20 -0.05 21.53 22.60
C SER A 20 -1.36 20.75 22.79
N VAL A 21 -1.80 20.00 21.78
CA VAL A 21 -2.87 19.01 21.91
C VAL A 21 -2.24 17.69 22.36
N GLN A 22 -2.49 17.29 23.61
CA GLN A 22 -2.18 15.95 24.09
C GLN A 22 -3.22 14.97 23.57
N ALA A 23 -2.79 13.97 22.79
CA ALA A 23 -3.61 12.81 22.48
C ALA A 23 -3.66 11.89 23.71
N ARG A 24 -4.86 11.68 24.27
CA ARG A 24 -5.10 10.64 25.27
C ARG A 24 -5.27 9.30 24.55
N ALA A 25 -4.66 8.26 25.11
CA ALA A 25 -4.87 6.87 24.72
C ALA A 25 -6.36 6.50 24.84
N PHE A 26 -6.90 5.82 23.83
CA PHE A 26 -8.22 5.22 23.88
C PHE A 26 -8.07 3.72 24.17
N ASP A 27 -8.55 3.32 25.34
CA ASP A 27 -8.70 1.93 25.75
C ASP A 27 -9.76 1.20 24.91
N ASN A 28 -9.46 -0.06 24.61
CA ASN A 28 -10.30 -1.00 23.87
C ASN A 28 -11.63 -1.26 24.57
N LYS A 29 -12.72 -0.61 24.12
CA LYS A 29 -14.13 -1.11 24.11
C LYS A 29 -15.11 0.01 23.72
N ALA A 30 -15.25 0.25 22.41
CA ALA A 30 -16.29 1.01 21.69
C ALA A 30 -15.66 1.41 20.35
N SER A 31 -16.28 1.43 19.18
CA SER A 31 -17.65 1.27 18.72
C SER A 31 -17.53 1.14 17.19
N ALA A 32 -18.44 0.39 16.55
CA ALA A 32 -18.60 0.37 15.09
C ALA A 32 -18.89 1.77 14.50
N ALA A 33 -19.12 2.79 15.33
CA ALA A 33 -19.29 4.17 14.93
C ALA A 33 -17.97 4.92 14.62
N ALA A 34 -16.80 4.40 15.01
CA ALA A 34 -15.52 5.08 14.75
C ALA A 34 -15.01 4.89 13.30
N ALA A 35 -15.45 3.83 12.61
CA ALA A 35 -15.08 3.57 11.23
C ALA A 35 -15.76 4.56 10.25
N ALA A 36 -17.00 4.97 10.54
CA ALA A 36 -17.76 5.88 9.68
C ALA A 36 -17.20 7.32 9.65
N PHE A 37 -16.55 7.77 10.73
CA PHE A 37 -15.96 9.11 10.79
C PHE A 37 -14.57 9.21 10.14
N MET A 38 -13.86 8.09 10.00
CA MET A 38 -12.57 8.06 9.30
C MET A 38 -12.78 8.14 7.77
N ALA A 39 -13.81 7.49 7.23
CA ALA A 39 -14.06 7.45 5.78
C ALA A 39 -14.27 8.83 5.13
N ALA A 40 -14.86 9.80 5.83
CA ALA A 40 -15.17 11.13 5.28
C ALA A 40 -13.97 12.10 5.28
N SER A 41 -12.88 11.80 5.99
CA SER A 41 -11.75 12.74 6.18
C SER A 41 -10.49 12.42 5.38
N VAL A 42 -10.40 11.22 4.77
CA VAL A 42 -9.19 10.81 4.01
C VAL A 42 -9.19 11.30 2.56
N VAL A 43 -10.34 11.73 2.01
CA VAL A 43 -10.45 12.17 0.61
C VAL A 43 -9.91 13.61 0.41
N ALA A 44 -9.66 14.38 1.47
CA ALA A 44 -9.23 15.78 1.37
C ALA A 44 -7.70 15.99 1.37
N GLY A 45 -6.90 14.97 1.04
CA GLY A 45 -5.49 14.90 1.43
C GLY A 45 -4.39 15.02 0.35
N SER A 46 -4.70 15.04 -0.95
CA SER A 46 -3.67 15.22 -1.99
C SER A 46 -3.98 16.44 -2.85
N ALA A 47 -3.08 17.43 -2.84
CA ALA A 47 -3.22 18.68 -3.59
C ALA A 47 -3.09 18.52 -5.12
N GLN A 48 -3.19 17.29 -5.64
CA GLN A 48 -3.14 16.94 -7.07
C GLN A 48 -4.06 15.75 -7.42
N ALA A 49 -5.16 15.54 -6.70
CA ALA A 49 -6.16 14.54 -7.10
C ALA A 49 -6.74 14.93 -8.48
N LEU A 50 -6.55 14.10 -9.50
CA LEU A 50 -7.01 14.32 -10.88
C LEU A 50 -8.02 13.24 -11.27
N THR A 51 -9.01 13.61 -12.07
CA THR A 51 -9.95 12.64 -12.65
C THR A 51 -9.26 11.77 -13.71
N PHE A 52 -9.92 10.69 -14.11
CA PHE A 52 -9.42 9.83 -15.19
C PHE A 52 -9.26 10.61 -16.50
N ASP A 53 -10.22 11.47 -16.83
CA ASP A 53 -10.19 12.31 -18.03
C ASP A 53 -9.11 13.39 -17.96
N ASP A 54 -8.89 14.00 -16.80
CA ASP A 54 -7.81 14.97 -16.61
C ASP A 54 -6.45 14.31 -16.86
N ILE A 55 -6.22 13.12 -16.30
CA ILE A 55 -4.96 12.37 -16.50
C ILE A 55 -4.78 12.05 -17.98
N ASN A 56 -5.84 11.63 -18.68
CA ASN A 56 -5.79 11.29 -20.10
C ASN A 56 -5.67 12.50 -21.03
N SER A 57 -6.05 13.69 -20.56
CA SER A 57 -5.85 14.95 -21.30
C SER A 57 -4.38 15.39 -21.32
N LEU A 58 -3.57 14.91 -20.37
CA LEU A 58 -2.16 15.26 -20.25
C LEU A 58 -1.29 14.39 -21.18
N THR A 59 -0.36 15.05 -21.86
CA THR A 59 0.70 14.33 -22.60
C THR A 59 1.69 13.69 -21.63
N TYR A 60 2.34 12.62 -22.08
CA TYR A 60 3.41 11.96 -21.32
C TYR A 60 4.47 12.94 -20.78
N LYS A 61 4.84 13.98 -21.55
CA LYS A 61 5.83 14.98 -21.12
C LYS A 61 5.33 15.88 -19.99
N GLN A 62 4.02 16.10 -19.88
CA GLN A 62 3.42 16.86 -18.78
C GLN A 62 3.35 16.02 -17.50
N VAL A 63 3.15 14.70 -17.63
CA VAL A 63 3.09 13.77 -16.48
C VAL A 63 4.49 13.40 -15.98
N LYS A 64 5.48 13.32 -16.88
CA LYS A 64 6.82 12.85 -16.54
C LYS A 64 7.47 13.69 -15.44
N GLY A 65 7.71 13.08 -14.28
CA GLY A 65 8.44 13.67 -13.17
C GLY A 65 7.59 14.46 -12.16
N THR A 66 6.29 14.58 -12.39
CA THR A 66 5.36 15.28 -11.46
C THR A 66 4.91 14.40 -10.30
N GLY A 67 4.91 13.08 -10.49
CA GLY A 67 4.38 12.10 -9.55
C GLY A 67 2.94 11.66 -9.82
N ILE A 68 2.23 12.34 -10.73
CA ILE A 68 0.84 12.02 -11.13
C ILE A 68 0.71 10.58 -11.65
N ALA A 69 1.73 10.05 -12.34
CA ALA A 69 1.71 8.67 -12.83
C ALA A 69 1.63 7.59 -11.73
N ASN A 70 1.85 7.94 -10.47
CA ASN A 70 1.78 7.03 -9.33
C ASN A 70 0.56 7.31 -8.44
N THR A 71 -0.42 8.08 -8.90
CA THR A 71 -1.67 8.35 -8.18
C THR A 71 -2.84 7.66 -8.88
N CYS A 72 -3.84 7.22 -8.11
CA CYS A 72 -5.09 6.73 -8.69
C CYS A 72 -5.99 7.91 -9.09
N PRO A 73 -6.80 7.76 -10.15
CA PRO A 73 -7.83 8.73 -10.48
C PRO A 73 -8.82 8.92 -9.33
N VAL A 74 -9.37 10.13 -9.22
CA VAL A 74 -10.49 10.42 -8.32
C VAL A 74 -11.78 10.63 -9.07
N ILE A 75 -12.88 10.24 -8.45
CA ILE A 75 -14.22 10.49 -8.96
C ILE A 75 -14.68 11.84 -8.37
N GLU A 76 -14.84 12.88 -9.20
CA GLU A 76 -15.34 14.19 -8.76
C GLU A 76 -16.87 14.24 -8.68
N GLU A 77 -17.54 13.75 -9.71
CA GLU A 77 -19.00 13.69 -9.80
C GLU A 77 -19.46 12.24 -9.64
N GLY A 78 -20.51 12.01 -8.84
CA GLY A 78 -21.00 10.67 -8.56
C GLY A 78 -21.79 10.59 -7.26
N THR A 79 -22.22 9.38 -6.92
CA THR A 79 -23.05 9.09 -5.74
C THR A 79 -22.32 8.20 -4.74
N SER A 80 -22.63 8.38 -3.46
CA SER A 80 -22.26 7.45 -2.38
C SER A 80 -23.33 6.39 -2.13
N ASP A 81 -24.46 6.43 -2.85
CA ASP A 81 -25.49 5.39 -2.78
C ASP A 81 -25.07 4.19 -3.62
N LEU A 82 -24.54 3.17 -2.94
CA LEU A 82 -24.06 1.94 -3.58
C LEU A 82 -25.18 1.14 -4.26
N LYS A 83 -26.46 1.39 -3.94
CA LYS A 83 -27.59 0.76 -4.65
C LYS A 83 -27.76 1.27 -6.07
N ALA A 84 -27.11 2.39 -6.42
CA ALA A 84 -27.07 2.88 -7.78
C ALA A 84 -26.25 1.97 -8.70
N ILE A 85 -25.38 1.11 -8.16
CA ILE A 85 -24.62 0.13 -8.93
C ILE A 85 -25.56 -1.02 -9.32
N PRO A 86 -25.88 -1.22 -10.61
CA PRO A 86 -26.81 -2.26 -11.01
C PRO A 86 -26.26 -3.66 -10.73
N ALA A 87 -27.15 -4.61 -10.45
CA ALA A 87 -26.76 -6.02 -10.43
C ALA A 87 -26.36 -6.48 -11.84
N GLY A 88 -25.38 -7.38 -11.92
CA GLY A 88 -24.88 -7.91 -13.18
C GLY A 88 -23.46 -8.45 -13.09
N SER A 89 -22.99 -8.96 -14.21
CA SER A 89 -21.58 -9.31 -14.41
C SER A 89 -20.88 -8.14 -15.10
N TYR A 90 -19.71 -7.80 -14.59
CA TYR A 90 -18.87 -6.72 -15.05
C TYR A 90 -17.46 -7.24 -15.28
N ARG A 91 -16.75 -6.63 -16.22
CA ARG A 91 -15.31 -6.55 -16.16
C ARG A 91 -14.93 -5.27 -15.43
N PHE A 92 -13.94 -5.35 -14.55
CA PHE A 92 -13.33 -4.15 -14.04
C PHE A 92 -12.03 -3.90 -14.81
N GLU A 93 -11.78 -2.64 -15.11
CA GLU A 93 -10.62 -2.13 -15.83
C GLU A 93 -10.00 -0.98 -15.05
N GLU A 94 -8.74 -0.67 -15.37
CA GLU A 94 -7.99 0.42 -14.72
C GLU A 94 -8.02 0.34 -13.19
N PHE A 95 -8.10 -0.88 -12.63
CA PHE A 95 -8.12 -1.07 -11.19
C PHE A 95 -6.76 -0.63 -10.63
N CYS A 96 -6.81 0.37 -9.77
CA CYS A 96 -5.68 1.08 -9.23
C CYS A 96 -5.73 1.07 -7.70
N LEU A 97 -4.58 0.83 -7.06
CA LEU A 97 -4.40 0.89 -5.62
C LEU A 97 -3.26 1.85 -5.27
N GLU A 98 -3.60 2.91 -4.56
CA GLU A 98 -2.65 3.91 -4.07
C GLU A 98 -2.52 3.81 -2.55
N PRO A 99 -1.47 3.13 -2.04
CA PRO A 99 -1.09 3.16 -0.65
C PRO A 99 -0.87 4.59 -0.13
N THR A 100 -1.55 4.95 0.96
CA THR A 100 -1.35 6.21 1.69
C THR A 100 -0.62 6.02 3.03
N SER A 101 -0.65 4.80 3.58
CA SER A 101 0.08 4.44 4.79
C SER A 101 0.57 3.00 4.74
N ILE A 102 1.85 2.81 5.05
CA ILE A 102 2.49 1.49 5.17
C ILE A 102 3.04 1.37 6.58
N LYS A 103 2.52 0.38 7.31
CA LYS A 103 2.95 0.04 8.67
C LYS A 103 3.48 -1.38 8.69
N VAL A 104 4.49 -1.62 9.51
CA VAL A 104 5.07 -2.95 9.69
C VAL A 104 4.87 -3.35 11.14
N LYS A 105 4.45 -4.59 11.36
CA LYS A 105 4.29 -5.15 12.69
C LYS A 105 5.66 -5.43 13.27
N GLU A 106 5.95 -4.76 14.38
CA GLU A 106 7.20 -4.86 15.09
C GLU A 106 6.94 -5.30 16.53
N GLU A 107 7.82 -6.13 17.07
CA GLU A 107 7.81 -6.41 18.50
C GLU A 107 8.09 -5.12 19.28
N SER A 108 7.40 -4.95 20.41
CA SER A 108 7.62 -3.75 21.22
C SER A 108 9.04 -3.73 21.78
N GLY A 109 9.68 -2.56 21.76
CA GLY A 109 10.97 -2.35 22.44
C GLY A 109 10.89 -2.50 23.96
N PHE A 110 9.69 -2.57 24.53
CA PHE A 110 9.46 -2.81 25.95
C PHE A 110 9.12 -4.28 26.21
N LYS A 111 9.82 -4.89 27.17
CA LYS A 111 9.60 -6.28 27.56
C LYS A 111 8.16 -6.49 28.06
N GLY A 112 7.42 -7.39 27.41
CA GLY A 112 6.07 -7.81 27.81
C GLY A 112 4.90 -7.05 27.15
N GLN A 113 5.18 -6.13 26.21
CA GLN A 113 4.14 -5.50 25.40
C GLN A 113 3.90 -6.29 24.11
N PRO A 114 2.65 -6.34 23.59
CA PRO A 114 2.34 -7.03 22.35
C PRO A 114 2.96 -6.32 21.14
N ALA A 115 3.22 -7.07 20.07
CA ALA A 115 3.63 -6.51 18.79
C ALA A 115 2.56 -5.57 18.22
N GLU A 116 2.99 -4.45 17.65
CA GLU A 116 2.11 -3.43 17.07
C GLU A 116 2.56 -2.99 15.68
N PHE A 117 1.61 -2.49 14.89
CA PHE A 117 1.91 -1.92 13.57
C PHE A 117 2.47 -0.51 13.72
N VAL A 118 3.77 -0.36 13.48
CA VAL A 118 4.47 0.93 13.56
C VAL A 118 4.56 1.60 12.19
N SER A 119 4.47 2.93 12.18
CA SER A 119 4.63 3.73 10.96
C SER A 119 6.04 3.61 10.42
N THR A 120 6.16 3.55 9.09
CA THR A 120 7.42 3.40 8.39
C THR A 120 7.70 4.58 7.46
N ARG A 121 8.95 4.68 6.99
CA ARG A 121 9.35 5.64 5.96
C ARG A 121 9.65 4.93 4.65
N LEU A 122 8.98 5.29 3.58
CA LEU A 122 9.22 4.76 2.23
C LEU A 122 10.63 5.10 1.71
N LEU A 123 11.30 4.12 1.11
CA LEU A 123 12.64 4.27 0.52
C LEU A 123 12.63 4.20 -1.02
N THR A 124 11.70 3.45 -1.62
CA THR A 124 11.68 3.15 -3.06
C THR A 124 11.07 4.24 -3.94
N ARG A 125 10.74 5.41 -3.38
CA ARG A 125 10.09 6.53 -4.10
C ARG A 125 8.73 6.10 -4.69
N LEU A 126 8.24 6.83 -5.69
CA LEU A 126 6.91 6.66 -6.31
C LEU A 126 6.85 5.47 -7.27
N THR A 127 6.94 4.25 -6.71
CA THR A 127 6.94 2.98 -7.47
C THR A 127 6.06 1.91 -6.80
N TYR A 128 5.11 2.31 -5.96
CA TYR A 128 4.39 1.42 -5.04
C TYR A 128 2.91 1.24 -5.39
N THR A 129 2.36 2.08 -6.27
CA THR A 129 0.97 2.03 -6.69
C THR A 129 0.79 0.87 -7.67
N LEU A 130 -0.29 0.11 -7.48
CA LEU A 130 -0.71 -0.94 -8.42
C LEU A 130 -1.71 -0.32 -9.39
N THR A 131 -1.64 -0.65 -10.67
CA THR A 131 -2.46 0.02 -11.69
C THR A 131 -2.70 -0.86 -12.91
N GLY A 132 -3.69 -0.48 -13.73
CA GLY A 132 -4.06 -1.21 -14.93
C GLY A 132 -4.50 -2.65 -14.65
N MET A 133 -4.92 -2.95 -13.41
CA MET A 133 -5.43 -4.28 -13.07
C MET A 133 -6.82 -4.48 -13.67
N GLN A 134 -7.09 -5.71 -14.06
CA GLN A 134 -8.31 -6.12 -14.74
C GLN A 134 -8.80 -7.45 -14.20
N GLY A 135 -10.10 -7.67 -14.35
CA GLY A 135 -10.70 -8.92 -13.94
C GLY A 135 -12.22 -8.89 -14.00
N LYS A 136 -12.85 -9.74 -13.20
CA LYS A 136 -14.29 -9.96 -13.22
C LYS A 136 -14.91 -9.54 -11.89
N MET A 137 -16.00 -8.79 -11.97
CA MET A 137 -16.83 -8.44 -10.82
C MET A 137 -18.27 -8.88 -11.08
N THR A 138 -18.85 -9.66 -10.18
CA THR A 138 -20.27 -10.03 -10.23
C THR A 138 -20.99 -9.41 -9.05
N ILE A 139 -22.09 -8.70 -9.33
CA ILE A 139 -22.94 -8.06 -8.33
C ILE A 139 -24.31 -8.74 -8.36
N GLY A 140 -24.66 -9.43 -7.28
CA GLY A 140 -25.97 -10.06 -7.09
C GLY A 140 -27.07 -9.05 -6.79
N GLY A 141 -28.33 -9.41 -7.04
CA GLY A 141 -29.49 -8.55 -6.74
C GLY A 141 -29.68 -8.20 -5.27
N ASN A 142 -28.99 -8.91 -4.37
CA ASN A 142 -28.92 -8.63 -2.93
C ASN A 142 -27.69 -7.79 -2.54
N GLY A 143 -26.92 -7.27 -3.50
CA GLY A 143 -25.69 -6.51 -3.26
C GLY A 143 -24.46 -7.37 -2.93
N ALA A 144 -24.55 -8.70 -3.09
CA ALA A 144 -23.42 -9.60 -2.93
C ALA A 144 -22.40 -9.40 -4.06
N VAL A 145 -21.12 -9.30 -3.72
CA VAL A 145 -20.01 -9.06 -4.64
C VAL A 145 -19.13 -10.30 -4.72
N GLN A 146 -18.73 -10.67 -5.92
CA GLN A 146 -17.54 -11.48 -6.19
C GLN A 146 -16.59 -10.67 -7.07
N PHE A 147 -15.32 -10.61 -6.72
CA PHE A 147 -14.30 -9.81 -7.38
C PHE A 147 -13.06 -10.67 -7.56
N ASN A 148 -12.67 -10.90 -8.82
CA ASN A 148 -11.53 -11.76 -9.18
C ASN A 148 -10.57 -10.98 -10.07
N GLU A 149 -9.34 -10.79 -9.59
CA GLU A 149 -8.23 -10.24 -10.37
C GLU A 149 -7.65 -11.30 -11.31
N GLU A 150 -7.35 -10.90 -12.55
CA GLU A 150 -6.86 -11.79 -13.60
C GLU A 150 -5.52 -11.31 -14.20
N GLU A 151 -5.38 -10.01 -14.47
CA GLU A 151 -4.24 -9.43 -15.18
C GLU A 151 -3.92 -7.99 -14.74
N GLY A 152 -2.70 -7.52 -15.00
CA GLY A 152 -2.31 -6.12 -14.87
C GLY A 152 -0.96 -5.92 -14.18
N ILE A 153 -0.68 -4.69 -13.74
CA ILE A 153 0.46 -4.40 -12.87
C ILE A 153 0.00 -4.58 -11.42
N ASP A 154 -0.13 -5.85 -11.07
CA ASP A 154 -0.68 -6.38 -9.82
C ASP A 154 0.40 -6.62 -8.74
N PHE A 155 1.64 -6.19 -8.96
CA PHE A 155 2.71 -6.18 -7.96
C PHE A 155 3.69 -5.01 -8.10
N ALA A 156 4.24 -4.57 -6.97
CA ALA A 156 5.21 -3.49 -6.85
C ALA A 156 6.24 -3.77 -5.72
N PRO A 157 7.50 -4.09 -6.07
CA PRO A 157 8.56 -4.23 -5.08
C PRO A 157 8.78 -2.92 -4.32
N THR A 158 8.59 -2.97 -2.99
CA THR A 158 8.61 -1.78 -2.14
C THR A 158 9.55 -2.03 -0.97
N THR A 159 10.27 -0.99 -0.53
CA THR A 159 11.09 -1.05 0.69
C THR A 159 10.76 0.12 1.59
N VAL A 160 10.53 -0.17 2.85
CA VAL A 160 10.30 0.82 3.89
C VAL A 160 11.35 0.69 5.00
N LYS A 161 11.56 1.78 5.73
CA LYS A 161 12.46 1.86 6.87
C LYS A 161 11.67 2.01 8.15
N LEU A 162 11.93 1.14 9.11
CA LEU A 162 11.41 1.22 10.47
C LEU A 162 12.10 2.36 11.25
N PRO A 163 11.48 2.89 12.33
CA PRO A 163 12.10 3.92 13.17
C PRO A 163 13.46 3.49 13.74
N GLY A 164 13.66 2.20 14.03
CA GLY A 164 14.92 1.63 14.50
C GLY A 164 16.02 1.52 13.43
N GLY A 165 15.72 1.86 12.17
CA GLY A 165 16.69 1.87 11.08
C GLY A 165 16.68 0.64 10.19
N GLU A 166 16.04 -0.44 10.63
CA GLU A 166 15.84 -1.66 9.83
C GLU A 166 15.07 -1.37 8.54
N MET A 167 15.52 -1.98 7.45
CA MET A 167 14.90 -1.88 6.13
C MET A 167 14.12 -3.15 5.85
N VAL A 168 12.82 -3.00 5.58
CA VAL A 168 11.90 -4.10 5.34
C VAL A 168 11.45 -4.04 3.89
N PRO A 169 12.06 -4.86 3.00
CA PRO A 169 11.54 -5.05 1.65
C PRO A 169 10.31 -5.96 1.69
N PHE A 170 9.36 -5.70 0.80
CA PHE A 170 8.17 -6.52 0.62
C PHE A 170 7.62 -6.33 -0.80
N MET A 171 6.79 -7.28 -1.25
CA MET A 171 6.13 -7.22 -2.55
C MET A 171 4.70 -6.72 -2.37
N ASN A 172 4.41 -5.42 -2.53
CA ASN A 172 3.02 -4.95 -2.54
C ASN A 172 2.30 -5.62 -3.71
N THR A 173 1.22 -6.36 -3.49
CA THR A 173 0.63 -7.20 -4.54
C THR A 173 -0.85 -7.45 -4.33
N MET A 174 -1.57 -7.72 -5.41
CA MET A 174 -2.94 -8.23 -5.43
C MET A 174 -3.10 -9.41 -6.40
N LYS A 175 -2.00 -10.12 -6.69
CA LYS A 175 -1.99 -11.31 -7.54
C LYS A 175 -3.05 -12.32 -7.18
N GLN A 176 -3.87 -12.71 -8.17
CA GLN A 176 -4.90 -13.73 -8.03
C GLN A 176 -5.86 -13.42 -6.87
N LEU A 177 -6.13 -12.14 -6.63
CA LEU A 177 -7.08 -11.71 -5.60
C LEU A 177 -8.44 -12.30 -5.91
N ASN A 178 -8.97 -13.07 -4.96
CA ASN A 178 -10.34 -13.57 -4.98
C ASN A 178 -11.07 -13.04 -3.76
N ALA A 179 -11.88 -12.00 -3.97
CA ALA A 179 -12.61 -11.30 -2.93
C ALA A 179 -14.11 -11.49 -3.07
N SER A 180 -14.78 -11.53 -1.92
CA SER A 180 -16.23 -11.64 -1.84
C SER A 180 -16.78 -10.85 -0.68
N GLY A 181 -18.07 -10.52 -0.73
CA GLY A 181 -18.74 -9.81 0.35
C GLY A 181 -19.90 -8.98 -0.17
N THR A 182 -19.93 -7.71 0.23
CA THR A 182 -20.96 -6.74 -0.15
C THR A 182 -20.31 -5.52 -0.79
N LEU A 183 -21.09 -4.69 -1.48
CA LEU A 183 -20.58 -3.43 -2.03
C LEU A 183 -19.98 -2.51 -0.95
N GLU A 184 -20.53 -2.51 0.26
CA GLU A 184 -19.98 -1.74 1.38
C GLU A 184 -18.61 -2.27 1.82
N ASN A 185 -18.47 -3.60 1.91
CA ASN A 185 -17.26 -4.27 2.34
C ASN A 185 -17.14 -5.64 1.67
N PHE A 186 -16.10 -5.82 0.87
CA PHE A 186 -15.71 -7.11 0.29
C PHE A 186 -14.23 -7.35 0.55
N GLY A 187 -13.86 -8.61 0.75
CA GLY A 187 -12.48 -8.97 1.09
C GLY A 187 -12.12 -10.36 0.63
N GLY A 188 -10.82 -10.61 0.52
CA GLY A 188 -10.30 -11.79 -0.14
C GLY A 188 -8.87 -12.10 0.24
N GLU A 189 -8.44 -13.28 -0.18
CA GLU A 189 -7.04 -13.69 -0.13
C GLU A 189 -6.39 -13.49 -1.50
N PHE A 190 -5.09 -13.24 -1.48
CA PHE A 190 -4.27 -13.07 -2.68
C PHE A 190 -2.88 -13.67 -2.48
N VAL A 191 -2.20 -13.96 -3.57
CA VAL A 191 -0.87 -14.59 -3.53
C VAL A 191 0.21 -13.54 -3.35
N VAL A 192 1.12 -13.80 -2.41
CA VAL A 192 2.35 -13.02 -2.21
C VAL A 192 3.53 -13.83 -2.71
N PRO A 193 4.01 -13.60 -3.94
CA PRO A 193 5.18 -14.31 -4.44
C PRO A 193 6.42 -13.94 -3.60
N SER A 194 7.44 -14.81 -3.64
CA SER A 194 8.75 -14.48 -3.10
C SER A 194 9.24 -13.15 -3.68
N TYR A 195 9.76 -12.26 -2.82
CA TYR A 195 10.29 -10.96 -3.23
C TYR A 195 11.46 -11.10 -4.22
N ARG A 196 12.22 -12.20 -4.11
CA ARG A 196 13.29 -12.57 -5.03
C ARG A 196 12.83 -13.76 -5.89
N GLY A 197 13.11 -13.69 -7.19
CA GLY A 197 12.87 -14.80 -8.12
C GLY A 197 13.85 -15.95 -7.91
N ALA A 198 13.53 -17.12 -8.46
CA ALA A 198 14.32 -18.35 -8.27
C ALA A 198 15.78 -18.27 -8.79
N SER A 199 16.01 -17.45 -9.82
CA SER A 199 17.33 -17.20 -10.39
C SER A 199 18.10 -16.07 -9.70
N PHE A 200 17.57 -15.48 -8.62
CA PHE A 200 18.32 -14.50 -7.84
C PHE A 200 19.54 -15.16 -7.20
N LEU A 201 20.69 -14.49 -7.31
CA LEU A 201 21.94 -14.91 -6.69
C LEU A 201 22.25 -14.00 -5.50
N ASP A 202 22.48 -14.60 -4.35
CA ASP A 202 23.01 -13.88 -3.20
C ASP A 202 24.49 -13.48 -3.43
N PRO A 203 25.09 -12.64 -2.55
CA PRO A 203 26.48 -12.21 -2.72
C PRO A 203 27.52 -13.33 -2.72
N LYS A 204 27.16 -14.55 -2.30
CA LYS A 204 28.02 -15.75 -2.35
C LYS A 204 27.74 -16.59 -3.60
N GLY A 205 26.93 -16.08 -4.52
CA GLY A 205 26.55 -16.78 -5.74
C GLY A 205 25.58 -17.92 -5.52
N ARG A 206 24.88 -17.97 -4.37
CA ARG A 206 23.87 -19.01 -4.09
C ARG A 206 22.50 -18.57 -4.54
N GLY A 207 21.72 -19.49 -5.08
CA GLY A 207 20.35 -19.22 -5.57
C GLY A 207 19.48 -20.47 -5.51
N ALA A 208 18.19 -20.33 -5.81
CA ALA A 208 17.26 -21.45 -5.72
C ALA A 208 17.32 -22.36 -6.95
N SER A 209 17.29 -21.79 -8.16
CA SER A 209 17.34 -22.55 -9.42
C SER A 209 18.71 -22.56 -10.08
N GLN A 210 19.58 -21.62 -9.73
CA GLN A 210 20.92 -21.45 -10.30
C GLN A 210 21.87 -20.94 -9.21
N GLY A 211 23.16 -21.08 -9.44
CA GLY A 211 24.19 -20.71 -8.47
C GLY A 211 24.68 -21.90 -7.66
N TYR A 212 25.48 -21.61 -6.64
CA TYR A 212 25.97 -22.61 -5.69
C TYR A 212 24.87 -22.98 -4.68
N ASP A 213 24.89 -24.21 -4.22
CA ASP A 213 24.04 -24.73 -3.13
C ASP A 213 24.72 -24.63 -1.76
N THR A 214 25.99 -24.25 -1.72
CA THR A 214 26.82 -24.14 -0.51
C THR A 214 27.62 -22.84 -0.48
N ALA A 215 28.16 -22.49 0.69
CA ALA A 215 29.05 -21.36 0.87
C ALA A 215 30.49 -21.70 0.43
N VAL A 216 30.74 -21.70 -0.89
CA VAL A 216 32.02 -22.10 -1.52
C VAL A 216 33.27 -21.32 -1.05
N ALA A 217 33.08 -20.17 -0.41
CA ALA A 217 34.18 -19.39 0.17
C ALA A 217 34.73 -19.99 1.48
N LEU A 218 34.02 -20.94 2.10
CA LEU A 218 34.42 -21.63 3.32
C LEU A 218 34.92 -23.03 2.95
N PRO A 219 36.25 -23.25 2.88
CA PRO A 219 36.80 -24.54 2.49
C PRO A 219 36.56 -25.62 3.55
N THR A 220 36.86 -26.87 3.19
CA THR A 220 36.90 -28.01 4.12
C THR A 220 35.54 -28.35 4.76
N GLY A 221 34.45 -28.21 4.01
CA GLY A 221 33.10 -28.59 4.45
C GLY A 221 32.41 -27.61 5.41
N ALA A 222 33.09 -26.55 5.85
CA ALA A 222 32.51 -25.51 6.70
C ALA A 222 31.36 -24.75 6.01
N GLY A 223 31.30 -24.77 4.67
CA GLY A 223 30.19 -24.19 3.91
C GLY A 223 28.88 -24.98 4.00
N ASP A 224 28.93 -26.25 4.42
CA ASP A 224 27.79 -27.18 4.49
C ASP A 224 27.26 -27.38 5.92
N GLU A 225 27.73 -26.57 6.87
CA GLU A 225 27.30 -26.64 8.26
C GLU A 225 25.80 -26.36 8.41
N GLU A 226 25.14 -27.04 9.36
CA GLU A 226 23.68 -26.91 9.59
C GLU A 226 23.25 -25.48 9.92
N GLU A 227 24.13 -24.68 10.52
CA GLU A 227 23.87 -23.27 10.81
C GLU A 227 23.67 -22.43 9.53
N LEU A 228 24.28 -22.84 8.41
CA LEU A 228 24.16 -22.20 7.10
C LEU A 228 23.03 -22.79 6.24
N ALA A 229 22.32 -23.81 6.73
CA ALA A 229 21.31 -24.52 5.94
C ALA A 229 20.19 -23.58 5.46
N LYS A 230 19.81 -22.57 6.27
CA LYS A 230 18.78 -21.59 5.90
C LYS A 230 19.25 -20.63 4.81
N GLU A 231 20.55 -20.34 4.75
CA GLU A 231 21.16 -19.47 3.76
C GLU A 231 21.57 -20.24 2.51
N ASN A 232 21.84 -21.53 2.61
CA ASN A 232 22.17 -22.42 1.49
C ASN A 232 20.92 -22.90 0.75
N ILE A 233 19.90 -23.36 1.48
CA ILE A 233 18.64 -23.84 0.91
C ILE A 233 17.73 -22.64 0.64
N LYS A 234 17.86 -22.09 -0.57
CA LYS A 234 17.01 -20.96 -1.01
C LYS A 234 15.59 -21.44 -1.33
N SER A 235 14.61 -20.84 -0.67
CA SER A 235 13.18 -21.10 -0.90
C SER A 235 12.50 -19.92 -1.57
N VAL A 236 11.79 -20.18 -2.66
CA VAL A 236 10.92 -19.22 -3.36
C VAL A 236 9.44 -19.49 -3.10
N ALA A 237 9.12 -20.19 -2.02
CA ALA A 237 7.74 -20.51 -1.68
C ALA A 237 6.89 -19.23 -1.59
N PRO A 238 5.74 -19.17 -2.29
CA PRO A 238 4.82 -18.06 -2.14
C PRO A 238 4.15 -18.11 -0.76
N SER A 239 3.64 -16.97 -0.34
CA SER A 239 2.78 -16.83 0.83
C SER A 239 1.42 -16.26 0.43
N SER A 240 0.56 -15.99 1.40
CA SER A 240 -0.77 -15.42 1.20
C SER A 240 -0.92 -14.11 1.96
N GLY A 241 -1.64 -13.17 1.36
CA GLY A 241 -2.07 -11.92 1.97
C GLY A 241 -3.58 -11.82 1.98
N LYS A 242 -4.12 -10.86 2.74
CA LYS A 242 -5.57 -10.59 2.83
C LYS A 242 -5.83 -9.13 2.62
N ALA A 243 -6.85 -8.81 1.82
CA ALA A 243 -7.29 -7.44 1.57
C ALA A 243 -8.78 -7.30 1.85
N VAL A 244 -9.16 -6.12 2.32
CA VAL A 244 -10.55 -5.68 2.48
C VAL A 244 -10.69 -4.35 1.77
N PHE A 245 -11.74 -4.23 0.98
CA PHE A 245 -12.11 -3.06 0.20
C PHE A 245 -13.46 -2.57 0.66
N SER A 246 -13.58 -1.26 0.81
CA SER A 246 -14.84 -0.58 1.07
C SER A 246 -15.11 0.40 -0.06
N THR A 247 -16.25 0.24 -0.71
CA THR A 247 -16.68 1.17 -1.77
C THR A 247 -17.22 2.44 -1.13
N ALA A 248 -16.77 3.59 -1.63
CA ALA A 248 -17.20 4.89 -1.12
C ALA A 248 -17.99 5.70 -2.16
N LYS A 249 -17.63 5.58 -3.44
CA LYS A 249 -18.20 6.41 -4.52
C LYS A 249 -18.35 5.62 -5.80
N TYR A 250 -19.42 5.93 -6.54
CA TYR A 250 -19.75 5.37 -7.83
C TYR A 250 -20.29 6.45 -8.76
N ASP A 251 -19.85 6.48 -10.01
CA ASP A 251 -20.41 7.29 -11.06
C ASP A 251 -21.18 6.40 -12.08
N PRO A 252 -22.51 6.52 -12.15
CA PRO A 252 -23.32 5.73 -13.08
C PRO A 252 -23.14 6.11 -14.56
N GLU A 253 -22.65 7.31 -14.87
CA GLU A 253 -22.48 7.75 -16.26
C GLU A 253 -21.25 7.12 -16.90
N THR A 254 -20.14 7.08 -16.16
CA THR A 254 -18.85 6.58 -16.63
C THR A 254 -18.57 5.13 -16.22
N GLY A 255 -19.29 4.62 -15.22
CA GLY A 255 -19.04 3.32 -14.60
C GLY A 255 -17.86 3.34 -13.62
N GLU A 256 -17.33 4.50 -13.25
CA GLU A 256 -16.24 4.64 -12.30
C GLU A 256 -16.66 4.27 -10.88
N ILE A 257 -15.81 3.55 -10.15
CA ILE A 257 -16.02 3.14 -8.77
C ILE A 257 -14.73 3.35 -7.97
N ALA A 258 -14.85 3.90 -6.76
CA ALA A 258 -13.71 4.20 -5.92
C ALA A 258 -14.01 3.98 -4.44
N GLY A 259 -12.95 3.82 -3.66
CA GLY A 259 -13.07 3.56 -2.24
C GLY A 259 -11.76 3.52 -1.48
N VAL A 260 -11.79 2.86 -0.33
CA VAL A 260 -10.63 2.65 0.53
C VAL A 260 -10.33 1.18 0.68
N PHE A 261 -9.06 0.85 0.91
CA PHE A 261 -8.65 -0.53 1.15
C PHE A 261 -7.70 -0.63 2.34
N GLU A 262 -7.72 -1.80 2.98
CA GLU A 262 -6.70 -2.25 3.91
C GLU A 262 -6.24 -3.65 3.49
N SER A 263 -4.93 -3.85 3.46
CA SER A 263 -4.27 -5.11 3.14
C SER A 263 -3.27 -5.47 4.23
N VAL A 264 -3.18 -6.76 4.55
CA VAL A 264 -2.15 -7.33 5.41
C VAL A 264 -1.48 -8.47 4.68
N GLN A 265 -0.17 -8.37 4.55
CA GLN A 265 0.64 -9.34 3.81
C GLN A 265 2.05 -9.47 4.39
N PRO A 266 2.72 -10.62 4.23
CA PRO A 266 4.09 -10.80 4.68
C PRO A 266 5.11 -9.96 3.90
N SER A 267 6.22 -9.67 4.57
CA SER A 267 7.42 -9.08 3.96
C SER A 267 8.28 -10.12 3.23
N ASP A 268 9.39 -9.66 2.65
CA ASP A 268 10.45 -10.52 2.13
C ASP A 268 10.98 -11.51 3.19
N THR A 269 11.35 -12.71 2.74
CA THR A 269 11.93 -13.80 3.55
C THR A 269 13.42 -14.02 3.24
N ASP A 270 14.03 -13.19 2.38
CA ASP A 270 15.41 -13.39 1.90
C ASP A 270 15.62 -14.81 1.37
N LEU A 271 14.71 -15.24 0.50
CA LEU A 271 14.66 -16.62 -0.03
C LEU A 271 14.57 -17.68 1.08
N GLY A 272 13.76 -17.43 2.12
CA GLY A 272 13.52 -18.35 3.22
C GLY A 272 14.51 -18.28 4.39
N SER A 273 15.53 -17.43 4.31
CA SER A 273 16.54 -17.30 5.36
C SER A 273 16.05 -16.50 6.58
N LYS A 274 15.08 -15.59 6.42
CA LYS A 274 14.49 -14.79 7.53
C LYS A 274 12.99 -14.98 7.66
N VAL A 275 12.50 -14.77 8.88
CA VAL A 275 11.06 -14.75 9.18
C VAL A 275 10.44 -13.47 8.60
N PRO A 276 9.35 -13.55 7.82
CA PRO A 276 8.69 -12.37 7.30
C PRO A 276 7.95 -11.60 8.40
N LYS A 277 7.93 -10.27 8.31
CA LYS A 277 7.11 -9.40 9.15
C LYS A 277 5.74 -9.18 8.50
N ASP A 278 4.71 -8.93 9.30
CA ASP A 278 3.40 -8.53 8.78
C ASP A 278 3.46 -7.05 8.34
N VAL A 279 3.08 -6.76 7.09
CA VAL A 279 2.98 -5.42 6.54
C VAL A 279 1.51 -5.07 6.35
N LYS A 280 1.05 -4.00 7.02
CA LYS A 280 -0.27 -3.42 6.83
C LYS A 280 -0.18 -2.24 5.88
N ILE A 281 -0.97 -2.29 4.81
CA ILE A 281 -1.02 -1.30 3.75
C ILE A 281 -2.45 -0.77 3.71
N SER A 282 -2.63 0.52 3.88
CA SER A 282 -3.93 1.18 3.77
C SER A 282 -3.86 2.28 2.72
N GLY A 283 -4.94 2.48 1.97
CA GLY A 283 -4.95 3.45 0.90
C GLY A 283 -6.31 3.65 0.26
N ILE A 284 -6.28 4.28 -0.91
CA ILE A 284 -7.45 4.48 -1.76
C ILE A 284 -7.36 3.57 -2.98
N TRP A 285 -8.51 3.29 -3.58
CA TRP A 285 -8.60 2.52 -4.80
C TRP A 285 -9.61 3.11 -5.77
N TYR A 286 -9.41 2.79 -7.04
CA TYR A 286 -10.24 3.22 -8.16
C TYR A 286 -10.36 2.07 -9.16
N ALA A 287 -11.50 1.94 -9.84
CA ALA A 287 -11.68 1.08 -11.00
C ALA A 287 -12.77 1.62 -11.93
N ARG A 288 -12.87 1.07 -13.13
CA ARG A 288 -13.96 1.29 -14.08
C ARG A 288 -14.70 -0.01 -14.33
N LEU A 289 -16.02 0.01 -14.23
CA LEU A 289 -16.87 -1.15 -14.50
C LEU A 289 -17.42 -1.11 -15.92
N THR A 290 -17.08 -2.11 -16.72
CA THR A 290 -17.58 -2.32 -18.08
C THR A 290 -18.42 -3.60 -18.11
N LYS A 291 -19.46 -3.63 -18.96
CA LYS A 291 -20.33 -4.81 -19.12
C LYS A 291 -19.88 -5.66 -20.30
#